data_AF-A0A7S4KPN8-F1
#
_entry.id   AF-A0A7S4KPN8-F1
#
_cell.length_a   1.000
_cell.length_b   1.000
_cell.length_c   1.000
_cell.angle_alpha   90.00
_cell.angle_beta   90.00
_cell.angle_gamma   90.00
#
_symmetry.space_group_name_H-M   'P 1'
#
loop_
_entity.id
_entity.type
_entity.pdbx_description
1 polymer ?
#
loop_
_entity_poly.entity_id
_entity_poly.type
_entity_poly.pdbx_seq_one_letter_code
_entity_poly.pdbx_strand_id
1 'polypeptide(L)'
;MDADFVGFQEVFHPKELKKALKLCGKYPDLDTHFVCEGATGDTPVVAFVSKYPIVSIRSVTDFPKESLIEYEELGTIPLKKFSRPVLNVCVQVPGHQLSMYVVHMKSKRPIMHSEDRQDQYKLAVGSAKSLIVRAAESVAFRHILLDNMHKNNIPVVVMGDLNDMFKSDTTQIIAGQPPWDLLPRKEKDKCWDTLLWSTQNIQKRLANSRDTIYTHIFNHNYESLDHILVSQEFVITNPNRIGHVALLRVFNDHVYDETLLRDKRDQTKSDHGQLLCTLKLYTNERHHKRREEKKEKEEKKDEKKEEKKEEKK
;
A
#
# COMPACT_ATOMS: atom_id res chain seq x y z
N MET A 1 -0.17 7.68 -18.37
CA MET A 1 -0.92 7.33 -17.15
C MET A 1 -2.05 8.29 -16.83
N ASP A 2 -1.86 9.62 -16.94
CA ASP A 2 -2.93 10.61 -16.71
C ASP A 2 -3.60 10.55 -15.31
N ALA A 3 -2.84 10.22 -14.26
CA ALA A 3 -3.38 10.00 -12.91
C ALA A 3 -3.70 11.30 -12.14
N ASP A 4 -4.66 11.25 -11.22
CA ASP A 4 -4.97 12.39 -10.34
C ASP A 4 -3.97 12.55 -9.19
N PHE A 5 -3.33 11.47 -8.78
CA PHE A 5 -2.21 11.47 -7.84
C PHE A 5 -1.25 10.34 -8.20
N VAL A 6 0.03 10.50 -7.88
CA VAL A 6 1.10 9.54 -8.18
C VAL A 6 2.06 9.45 -7.01
N GLY A 7 2.33 8.23 -6.56
CA GLY A 7 3.44 7.91 -5.66
C GLY A 7 4.64 7.42 -6.46
N PHE A 8 5.79 8.04 -6.24
CA PHE A 8 7.06 7.71 -6.90
C PHE A 8 7.99 6.99 -5.93
N GLN A 9 8.71 6.01 -6.45
CA GLN A 9 9.85 5.37 -5.80
C GLN A 9 11.12 5.73 -6.58
N GLU A 10 12.27 5.44 -6.00
CA GLU A 10 13.57 5.65 -6.66
C GLU A 10 13.83 7.09 -7.12
N VAL A 11 13.37 8.07 -6.35
CA VAL A 11 13.62 9.48 -6.66
C VAL A 11 15.00 9.88 -6.15
N PHE A 12 15.96 9.99 -7.06
CA PHE A 12 17.32 10.48 -6.78
C PHE A 12 17.43 12.01 -6.89
N HIS A 13 16.71 12.60 -7.86
CA HIS A 13 16.82 14.02 -8.18
C HIS A 13 15.44 14.70 -8.14
N PRO A 14 14.96 15.14 -6.94
CA PRO A 14 13.63 15.74 -6.79
C PRO A 14 13.43 16.99 -7.64
N LYS A 15 14.50 17.78 -7.85
CA LYS A 15 14.47 18.99 -8.70
C LYS A 15 14.13 18.66 -10.15
N GLU A 16 14.70 17.58 -10.69
CA GLU A 16 14.42 17.14 -12.06
C GLU A 16 13.03 16.52 -12.19
N LEU A 17 12.60 15.74 -11.21
CA LEU A 17 11.22 15.25 -11.15
C LEU A 17 10.21 16.41 -11.13
N LYS A 18 10.45 17.43 -10.29
CA LYS A 18 9.59 18.62 -10.22
C LYS A 18 9.55 19.39 -11.54
N LYS A 19 10.67 19.50 -12.26
CA LYS A 19 10.71 20.09 -13.62
C LYS A 19 9.87 19.27 -14.60
N ALA A 20 10.00 17.93 -14.59
CA ALA A 20 9.20 17.05 -15.45
C ALA A 20 7.70 17.17 -15.15
N LEU A 21 7.32 17.26 -13.87
CA LEU A 21 5.94 17.50 -13.44
C LEU A 21 5.43 18.87 -13.91
N LYS A 22 6.26 19.91 -13.88
CA LYS A 22 5.92 21.25 -14.38
C LYS A 22 5.68 21.24 -15.89
N LEU A 23 6.53 20.55 -16.65
CA LEU A 23 6.35 20.37 -18.10
C LEU A 23 5.09 19.57 -18.44
N CYS A 24 4.70 18.62 -17.59
CA CYS A 24 3.44 17.88 -17.74
C CYS A 24 2.20 18.78 -17.61
N GLY A 25 2.27 19.87 -16.85
CA GLY A 25 1.22 20.90 -16.76
C GLY A 25 -0.11 20.45 -16.13
N LYS A 26 -0.14 19.26 -15.52
CA LYS A 26 -1.38 18.61 -15.04
C LYS A 26 -1.66 18.83 -13.56
N TYR A 27 -0.60 19.00 -12.77
CA TYR A 27 -0.71 19.23 -11.34
C TYR A 27 -0.70 20.75 -11.08
N PRO A 28 -1.47 21.24 -10.10
CA PRO A 28 -1.44 22.64 -9.68
C PRO A 28 -0.05 23.03 -9.13
N ASP A 29 -0.02 24.13 -8.38
CA ASP A 29 1.18 24.60 -7.69
C ASP A 29 1.95 23.45 -6.99
N LEU A 30 3.10 23.10 -7.58
CA LEU A 30 3.98 22.02 -7.13
C LEU A 30 4.72 22.37 -5.82
N ASP A 31 4.56 23.58 -5.28
CA ASP A 31 5.04 23.88 -3.92
C ASP A 31 4.08 23.32 -2.85
N THR A 32 2.81 23.14 -3.18
CA THR A 32 1.77 22.67 -2.26
C THR A 32 1.22 21.28 -2.61
N HIS A 33 1.45 20.82 -3.83
CA HIS A 33 0.89 19.57 -4.37
C HIS A 33 1.92 18.48 -4.62
N PHE A 34 3.20 18.74 -4.37
CA PHE A 34 4.29 17.78 -4.52
C PHE A 34 5.09 17.68 -3.22
N VAL A 35 5.39 16.45 -2.83
CA VAL A 35 6.08 16.12 -1.59
C VAL A 35 7.22 15.16 -1.91
N CYS A 36 8.43 15.51 -1.48
CA CYS A 36 9.60 14.66 -1.58
C CYS A 36 10.59 15.10 -0.50
N GLU A 37 10.82 14.27 0.50
CA GLU A 37 11.70 14.60 1.63
C GLU A 37 12.99 13.75 1.59
N GLY A 38 14.09 14.33 2.05
CA GLY A 38 15.31 13.59 2.38
C GLY A 38 16.22 13.16 1.22
N ALA A 39 15.94 13.54 -0.03
CA ALA A 39 16.80 13.15 -1.15
C ALA A 39 18.11 13.97 -1.13
N THR A 40 19.24 13.31 -0.89
CA THR A 40 20.58 13.90 -1.02
C THR A 40 21.19 13.67 -2.40
N GLY A 41 20.63 12.72 -3.17
CA GLY A 41 21.19 12.23 -4.44
C GLY A 41 21.93 10.90 -4.30
N ASP A 42 22.36 10.53 -3.09
CA ASP A 42 23.11 9.29 -2.85
C ASP A 42 22.20 8.08 -2.63
N THR A 43 21.01 8.32 -2.09
CA THR A 43 20.02 7.28 -1.83
C THR A 43 18.66 7.68 -2.39
N PRO A 44 17.91 6.72 -2.97
CA PRO A 44 16.58 7.00 -3.48
C PRO A 44 15.59 7.28 -2.35
N VAL A 45 14.70 8.23 -2.56
CA VAL A 45 13.56 8.48 -1.68
C VAL A 45 12.24 8.24 -2.41
N VAL A 46 11.14 8.31 -1.64
CA VAL A 46 9.78 8.30 -2.16
C VAL A 46 9.26 9.72 -2.34
N ALA A 47 8.39 9.93 -3.31
CA ALA A 47 7.71 11.20 -3.53
C ALA A 47 6.22 11.00 -3.81
N PHE A 48 5.44 12.06 -3.67
CA PHE A 48 4.02 12.06 -3.97
C PHE A 48 3.62 13.34 -4.68
N VAL A 49 2.72 13.26 -5.65
CA VAL A 49 2.08 14.41 -6.29
C VAL A 49 0.57 14.20 -6.37
N SER A 50 -0.20 15.27 -6.27
CA SER A 50 -1.67 15.24 -6.33
C SER A 50 -2.23 16.42 -7.11
N LYS A 51 -3.35 16.22 -7.81
CA LYS A 51 -4.17 17.32 -8.33
C LYS A 51 -5.03 17.96 -7.25
N TYR A 52 -5.31 17.22 -6.19
CA TYR A 52 -6.15 17.63 -5.07
C TYR A 52 -5.29 18.21 -3.94
N PRO A 53 -5.83 19.12 -3.11
CA PRO A 53 -5.11 19.71 -2.00
C PRO A 53 -4.56 18.66 -1.03
N ILE A 54 -3.29 18.82 -0.65
CA ILE A 54 -2.65 18.05 0.40
C ILE A 54 -2.97 18.71 1.74
N VAL A 55 -3.61 17.96 2.63
CA VAL A 55 -4.07 18.43 3.96
C VAL A 55 -2.98 18.25 5.00
N SER A 56 -2.27 17.13 4.97
CA SER A 56 -1.18 16.84 5.89
C SER A 56 -0.16 15.89 5.28
N ILE A 57 1.07 16.01 5.76
CA ILE A 57 2.23 15.22 5.32
C ILE A 57 2.93 14.69 6.57
N ARG A 58 3.30 13.42 6.54
CA ARG A 58 4.13 12.80 7.57
C ARG A 58 5.09 11.80 6.91
N SER A 59 6.39 12.07 7.03
CA SER A 59 7.44 11.12 6.68
C SER A 59 7.91 10.39 7.93
N VAL A 60 7.90 9.06 7.91
CA VAL A 60 8.27 8.23 9.06
C VAL A 60 9.54 7.43 8.73
N THR A 61 10.61 7.75 9.44
CA THR A 61 11.94 7.10 9.30
C THR A 61 12.18 6.04 10.37
N ASP A 62 11.76 6.31 11.60
CA ASP A 62 11.98 5.45 12.74
C ASP A 62 10.79 4.52 12.97
N PHE A 63 11.08 3.31 13.44
CA PHE A 63 10.04 2.36 13.83
C PHE A 63 9.31 2.88 15.07
N PRO A 64 7.97 2.79 15.13
CA PRO A 64 7.24 2.92 16.39
C PRO A 64 7.83 1.98 17.44
N LYS A 65 7.96 2.45 18.69
CA LYS A 65 8.61 1.66 19.76
C LYS A 65 7.87 0.33 20.00
N GLU A 66 6.56 0.38 19.89
CA GLU A 66 5.61 -0.72 20.07
C GLU A 66 5.64 -1.73 18.91
N SER A 67 6.36 -1.42 17.83
CA SER A 67 6.51 -2.30 16.66
C SER A 67 7.84 -3.04 16.60
N LEU A 68 8.73 -2.81 17.58
CA LEU A 68 9.99 -3.53 17.67
C LEU A 68 9.70 -5.01 17.96
N ILE A 69 10.38 -5.91 17.24
CA ILE A 69 10.20 -7.35 17.40
C ILE A 69 11.02 -7.80 18.60
N GLU A 70 10.34 -8.31 19.62
CA GLU A 70 10.92 -8.79 20.87
C GLU A 70 10.68 -10.28 21.02
N TYR A 71 11.74 -11.00 21.37
CA TYR A 71 11.68 -12.41 21.77
C TYR A 71 12.01 -12.49 23.25
N GLU A 72 11.23 -13.28 24.00
CA GLU A 72 11.39 -13.43 25.45
C GLU A 72 12.81 -13.85 25.85
N GLU A 73 13.42 -14.79 25.11
CA GLU A 73 14.75 -15.34 25.43
C GLU A 73 15.90 -14.69 24.63
N LEU A 74 15.62 -14.12 23.45
CA LEU A 74 16.65 -13.58 22.54
C LEU A 74 16.76 -12.04 22.56
N GLY A 75 15.83 -11.37 23.24
CA GLY A 75 15.74 -9.91 23.29
C GLY A 75 15.19 -9.28 22.01
N THR A 76 15.37 -7.97 21.88
CA THR A 76 14.85 -7.18 20.75
C THR A 76 15.74 -7.29 19.52
N ILE A 77 15.16 -7.55 18.35
CA ILE A 77 15.89 -7.41 17.07
C ILE A 77 16.33 -5.94 16.93
N PRO A 78 17.62 -5.62 16.73
CA PRO A 78 18.14 -4.25 16.78
C PRO A 78 17.85 -3.43 15.51
N LEU A 79 16.71 -3.65 14.87
CA LEU A 79 16.24 -2.87 13.73
C LEU A 79 15.25 -1.82 14.21
N LYS A 80 15.55 -0.54 13.96
CA LYS A 80 14.80 0.60 14.52
C LYS A 80 14.38 1.64 13.48
N LYS A 81 14.74 1.43 12.21
CA LYS A 81 14.55 2.41 11.13
C LYS A 81 14.18 1.70 9.85
N PHE A 82 13.36 2.37 9.06
CA PHE A 82 13.08 1.94 7.69
C PHE A 82 14.30 2.22 6.81
N SER A 83 14.56 1.34 5.85
CA SER A 83 15.58 1.52 4.82
C SER A 83 15.27 2.75 3.96
N ARG A 84 13.98 3.01 3.72
CA ARG A 84 13.44 4.19 3.05
C ARG A 84 12.23 4.69 3.85
N PRO A 85 12.03 6.00 4.01
CA PRO A 85 10.93 6.53 4.80
C PRO A 85 9.57 6.11 4.26
N VAL A 86 8.62 5.90 5.16
CA VAL A 86 7.19 5.72 4.83
C VAL A 86 6.55 7.11 4.74
N LEU A 87 6.11 7.49 3.55
CA LEU A 87 5.45 8.78 3.32
C LEU A 87 3.93 8.63 3.45
N ASN A 88 3.32 9.29 4.41
CA ASN A 88 1.87 9.40 4.58
C ASN A 88 1.40 10.81 4.18
N VAL A 89 0.48 10.89 3.24
CA VAL A 89 -0.11 12.14 2.75
C VAL A 89 -1.63 12.05 2.86
N CYS A 90 -2.25 12.99 3.57
CA CYS A 90 -3.70 13.14 3.54
C CYS A 90 -4.10 14.07 2.38
N VAL A 91 -4.97 13.60 1.48
CA VAL A 91 -5.46 14.39 0.34
C VAL A 91 -6.96 14.63 0.44
N GLN A 92 -7.40 15.84 0.10
CA GLN A 92 -8.81 16.21 0.09
C GLN A 92 -9.41 16.00 -1.31
N VAL A 93 -10.07 14.88 -1.53
CA VAL A 93 -10.85 14.63 -2.75
C VAL A 93 -12.30 15.12 -2.57
N PRO A 94 -13.11 15.24 -3.64
CA PRO A 94 -14.51 15.63 -3.51
C PRO A 94 -15.27 14.73 -2.52
N GLY A 95 -15.74 15.31 -1.42
CA GLY A 95 -16.57 14.64 -0.41
C GLY A 95 -15.81 13.81 0.65
N HIS A 96 -14.51 13.53 0.47
CA HIS A 96 -13.75 12.63 1.34
C HIS A 96 -12.30 13.06 1.52
N GLN A 97 -11.71 12.74 2.68
CA GLN A 97 -10.27 12.72 2.84
C GLN A 97 -9.76 11.30 2.64
N LEU A 98 -8.61 11.14 1.99
CA LEU A 98 -7.94 9.86 1.80
C LEU A 98 -6.54 9.92 2.40
N SER A 99 -6.15 8.89 3.14
CA SER A 99 -4.79 8.74 3.63
C SER A 99 -3.99 7.87 2.67
N MET A 100 -3.02 8.49 2.00
CA MET A 100 -2.21 7.89 0.95
C MET A 100 -0.83 7.58 1.51
N TYR A 101 -0.40 6.33 1.42
CA TYR A 101 0.93 5.90 1.81
C TYR A 101 1.76 5.59 0.57
N VAL A 102 2.95 6.19 0.44
CA VAL A 102 3.96 5.82 -0.55
C VAL A 102 5.11 5.13 0.15
N VAL A 103 5.41 3.90 -0.27
CA VAL A 103 6.43 3.06 0.37
C VAL A 103 7.37 2.45 -0.67
N HIS A 104 8.59 2.15 -0.22
CA HIS A 104 9.57 1.38 -0.98
C HIS A 104 10.35 0.50 0.00
N MET A 105 9.79 -0.67 0.29
CA MET A 105 10.32 -1.60 1.30
C MET A 105 11.71 -2.12 0.90
N LYS A 106 12.47 -2.67 1.86
CA LYS A 106 13.77 -3.27 1.57
C LYS A 106 13.65 -4.31 0.46
N SER A 107 14.64 -4.38 -0.43
CA SER A 107 14.66 -5.33 -1.55
C SER A 107 15.09 -6.75 -1.16
N LYS A 108 14.75 -7.74 -2.01
CA LYS A 108 15.26 -9.12 -1.90
C LYS A 108 16.78 -9.24 -2.10
N ARG A 109 17.43 -8.20 -2.65
CA ARG A 109 18.89 -8.19 -2.91
C ARG A 109 19.65 -8.46 -1.59
N PRO A 110 20.57 -9.45 -1.55
CA PRO A 110 21.33 -9.82 -0.35
C PRO A 110 22.12 -8.64 0.25
N ILE A 111 22.14 -8.51 1.58
CA ILE A 111 23.04 -7.57 2.27
C ILE A 111 24.40 -8.25 2.45
N MET A 112 25.36 -7.90 1.59
CA MET A 112 26.73 -8.45 1.58
C MET A 112 27.67 -7.57 0.76
N HIS A 113 28.98 -7.83 0.86
CA HIS A 113 29.99 -7.18 0.03
C HIS A 113 29.99 -7.73 -1.40
N SER A 114 30.42 -6.91 -2.38
CA SER A 114 30.42 -7.29 -3.80
C SER A 114 31.37 -8.45 -4.11
N GLU A 115 32.49 -8.54 -3.39
CA GLU A 115 33.51 -9.59 -3.53
C GLU A 115 32.97 -10.98 -3.15
N ASP A 116 31.95 -11.03 -2.29
CA ASP A 116 31.38 -12.28 -1.77
C ASP A 116 30.33 -12.90 -2.71
N ARG A 117 30.00 -12.26 -3.84
CA ARG A 117 28.86 -12.66 -4.70
C ARG A 117 28.98 -14.07 -5.31
N GLN A 118 30.16 -14.68 -5.30
CA GLN A 118 30.36 -16.05 -5.80
C GLN A 118 30.16 -17.11 -4.71
N ASP A 119 30.17 -16.73 -3.44
CA ASP A 119 30.02 -17.64 -2.30
C ASP A 119 28.54 -17.87 -1.97
N GLN A 120 28.07 -19.10 -2.21
CA GLN A 120 26.67 -19.49 -1.99
C GLN A 120 26.23 -19.41 -0.53
N TYR A 121 27.12 -19.68 0.42
CA TYR A 121 26.80 -19.58 1.84
C TYR A 121 26.63 -18.11 2.24
N LYS A 122 27.54 -17.23 1.80
CA LYS A 122 27.41 -15.79 2.06
C LYS A 122 26.19 -15.18 1.37
N LEU A 123 25.84 -15.65 0.18
CA LEU A 123 24.58 -15.30 -0.49
C LEU A 123 23.37 -15.69 0.35
N ALA A 124 23.33 -16.90 0.90
CA ALA A 124 22.24 -17.37 1.76
C ALA A 124 22.11 -16.50 3.02
N VAL A 125 23.22 -16.20 3.70
CA VAL A 125 23.25 -15.32 4.88
C VAL A 125 22.81 -13.90 4.52
N GLY A 126 23.30 -13.33 3.42
CA GLY A 126 22.91 -11.99 2.97
C GLY A 126 21.44 -11.91 2.60
N SER A 127 20.88 -12.98 2.03
CA SER A 127 19.46 -13.10 1.69
C SER A 127 18.61 -13.15 2.96
N ALA A 128 19.03 -13.92 3.96
CA ALA A 128 18.38 -13.98 5.27
C ALA A 128 18.39 -12.61 5.98
N LYS A 129 19.52 -11.89 5.96
CA LYS A 129 19.60 -10.52 6.48
C LYS A 129 18.58 -9.59 5.82
N SER A 130 18.47 -9.62 4.49
CA SER A 130 17.48 -8.83 3.75
C SER A 130 16.04 -9.21 4.11
N LEU A 131 15.75 -10.50 4.29
CA LEU A 131 14.43 -10.96 4.72
C LEU A 131 14.08 -10.46 6.13
N ILE A 132 15.01 -10.55 7.09
CA ILE A 132 14.80 -10.07 8.47
C ILE A 132 14.47 -8.56 8.48
N VAL A 133 15.22 -7.76 7.70
CA VAL A 133 14.92 -6.33 7.55
C VAL A 133 13.54 -6.10 6.97
N ARG A 134 13.19 -6.78 5.86
CA ARG A 134 11.86 -6.66 5.24
C ARG A 134 10.73 -7.03 6.21
N ALA A 135 10.91 -8.10 6.98
CA ALA A 135 9.92 -8.53 7.97
C ALA A 135 9.74 -7.48 9.08
N ALA A 136 10.83 -6.94 9.62
CA ALA A 136 10.77 -5.90 10.64
C ALA A 136 10.11 -4.61 10.12
N GLU A 137 10.48 -4.16 8.92
CA GLU A 137 9.81 -3.01 8.28
C GLU A 137 8.33 -3.27 8.05
N SER A 138 7.94 -4.50 7.69
CA SER A 138 6.53 -4.88 7.47
C SER A 138 5.71 -4.76 8.76
N VAL A 139 6.25 -5.20 9.90
CA VAL A 139 5.61 -5.06 11.22
C VAL A 139 5.51 -3.59 11.63
N ALA A 140 6.59 -2.83 11.47
CA ALA A 140 6.61 -1.39 11.77
C ALA A 140 5.59 -0.62 10.93
N PHE A 141 5.50 -0.92 9.64
CA PHE A 141 4.52 -0.28 8.77
C PHE A 141 3.09 -0.72 9.08
N ARG A 142 2.86 -2.00 9.40
CA ARG A 142 1.57 -2.48 9.87
C ARG A 142 1.09 -1.73 11.12
N HIS A 143 1.98 -1.49 12.08
CA HIS A 143 1.64 -0.70 13.27
C HIS A 143 1.18 0.72 12.89
N ILE A 144 1.88 1.40 11.99
CA ILE A 144 1.51 2.74 11.51
C ILE A 144 0.13 2.74 10.82
N LEU A 145 -0.18 1.69 10.04
CA LEU A 145 -1.48 1.54 9.38
C LEU A 145 -2.59 1.32 10.39
N LEU A 146 -2.40 0.43 11.36
CA LEU A 146 -3.37 0.14 12.42
C LEU A 146 -3.66 1.38 13.27
N ASP A 147 -2.62 2.15 13.62
CA ASP A 147 -2.77 3.41 14.33
C ASP A 147 -3.69 4.38 13.58
N ASN A 148 -3.55 4.48 12.25
CA ASN A 148 -4.37 5.38 11.45
C ASN A 148 -5.81 4.85 11.30
N MET A 149 -5.95 3.56 10.96
CA MET A 149 -7.25 2.92 10.73
C MET A 149 -8.12 2.87 12.01
N HIS A 150 -7.52 2.66 13.19
CA HIS A 150 -8.25 2.66 14.45
C HIS A 150 -8.65 4.06 14.93
N LYS A 151 -7.78 5.06 14.70
CA LYS A 151 -8.01 6.43 15.20
C LYS A 151 -8.98 7.21 14.33
N ASN A 152 -8.97 6.95 13.02
CA ASN A 152 -9.65 7.77 12.04
C ASN A 152 -10.43 6.89 11.05
N ASN A 153 -11.71 7.22 10.79
CA ASN A 153 -12.50 6.60 9.72
C ASN A 153 -12.09 7.11 8.31
N ILE A 154 -10.79 7.40 8.11
CA ILE A 154 -10.24 7.92 6.86
C ILE A 154 -9.81 6.72 6.01
N PRO A 155 -10.38 6.52 4.80
CA PRO A 155 -9.97 5.44 3.92
C PRO A 155 -8.48 5.51 3.58
N VAL A 156 -7.85 4.35 3.53
CA VAL A 156 -6.41 4.20 3.31
C VAL A 156 -6.14 3.65 1.92
N VAL A 157 -5.14 4.23 1.26
CA VAL A 157 -4.54 3.68 0.04
C VAL A 157 -3.04 3.57 0.25
N VAL A 158 -2.49 2.38 0.09
CA VAL A 158 -1.04 2.13 0.11
C VAL A 158 -0.58 1.91 -1.32
N MET A 159 0.50 2.56 -1.75
CA MET A 159 1.09 2.38 -3.06
C MET A 159 2.61 2.33 -3.03
N GLY A 160 3.19 1.52 -3.90
CA GLY A 160 4.62 1.46 -4.14
C GLY A 160 5.16 0.04 -4.12
N ASP A 161 6.48 -0.06 -4.05
CA ASP A 161 7.21 -1.33 -4.12
C ASP A 161 7.32 -1.96 -2.72
N LEU A 162 6.58 -3.05 -2.51
CA LEU A 162 6.68 -3.84 -1.27
C LEU A 162 7.81 -4.88 -1.32
N ASN A 163 8.48 -4.99 -2.47
CA ASN A 163 9.58 -5.91 -2.74
C ASN A 163 9.23 -7.38 -2.48
N ASP A 164 7.94 -7.71 -2.58
CA ASP A 164 7.46 -9.08 -2.51
C ASP A 164 6.07 -9.23 -3.16
N MET A 165 5.69 -10.47 -3.45
CA MET A 165 4.38 -10.78 -4.01
C MET A 165 3.28 -10.59 -2.95
N PHE A 166 2.03 -10.35 -3.36
CA PHE A 166 0.94 -10.11 -2.40
C PHE A 166 0.76 -11.25 -1.39
N LYS A 167 0.94 -12.51 -1.79
CA LYS A 167 0.79 -13.69 -0.92
C LYS A 167 2.02 -13.99 -0.04
N SER A 168 3.10 -13.23 -0.16
CA SER A 168 4.29 -13.40 0.69
C SER A 168 3.98 -13.01 2.14
N ASP A 169 4.71 -13.59 3.10
CA ASP A 169 4.52 -13.31 4.52
C ASP A 169 4.70 -11.82 4.84
N THR A 170 5.71 -11.18 4.24
CA THR A 170 6.01 -9.75 4.44
C THR A 170 4.85 -8.86 4.00
N THR A 171 4.29 -9.11 2.81
CA THR A 171 3.15 -8.35 2.30
C THR A 171 1.86 -8.68 3.05
N GLN A 172 1.67 -9.93 3.48
CA GLN A 172 0.52 -10.33 4.29
C GLN A 172 0.57 -9.74 5.72
N ILE A 173 1.75 -9.56 6.32
CA ILE A 173 1.91 -8.83 7.58
C ILE A 173 1.38 -7.40 7.43
N ILE A 174 1.73 -6.71 6.33
CA ILE A 174 1.26 -5.35 6.05
C ILE A 174 -0.26 -5.33 5.81
N ALA A 175 -0.75 -6.24 4.97
CA ALA A 175 -2.15 -6.25 4.55
C ALA A 175 -3.11 -6.73 5.66
N GLY A 176 -2.62 -7.56 6.57
CA GLY A 176 -3.43 -8.28 7.55
C GLY A 176 -4.05 -9.56 6.97
N GLN A 177 -4.47 -10.44 7.87
CA GLN A 177 -5.06 -11.74 7.53
C GLN A 177 -6.60 -11.68 7.61
N PRO A 178 -7.32 -12.22 6.61
CA PRO A 178 -8.77 -12.27 6.67
C PRO A 178 -9.24 -13.11 7.86
N PRO A 179 -10.39 -12.75 8.48
CA PRO A 179 -10.94 -13.53 9.57
C PRO A 179 -11.39 -14.91 9.09
N TRP A 180 -11.35 -15.90 9.98
CA TRP A 180 -11.91 -17.23 9.73
C TRP A 180 -13.41 -17.15 9.40
N ASP A 181 -13.87 -18.01 8.49
CA ASP A 181 -15.25 -17.99 8.00
C ASP A 181 -16.30 -18.31 9.07
N LEU A 182 -15.91 -19.00 10.15
CA LEU A 182 -16.82 -19.33 11.24
C LEU A 182 -16.83 -18.29 12.38
N LEU A 183 -16.01 -17.23 12.30
CA LEU A 183 -16.02 -16.19 13.33
C LEU A 183 -17.35 -15.43 13.37
N PRO A 184 -17.80 -15.01 14.57
CA PRO A 184 -18.96 -14.14 14.71
C PRO A 184 -18.82 -12.86 13.88
N ARG A 185 -19.93 -12.37 13.32
CA ARG A 185 -19.94 -11.20 12.43
C ARG A 185 -19.26 -9.98 13.04
N LYS A 186 -19.52 -9.71 14.33
CA LYS A 186 -18.94 -8.57 15.06
C LYS A 186 -17.41 -8.61 15.11
N GLU A 187 -16.82 -9.80 15.20
CA GLU A 187 -15.36 -9.98 15.21
C GLU A 187 -14.80 -9.87 13.79
N LYS A 188 -15.50 -10.43 12.80
CA LYS A 188 -15.13 -10.26 11.38
C LYS A 188 -15.10 -8.80 10.97
N ASP A 189 -16.09 -8.01 11.40
CA ASP A 189 -16.16 -6.58 11.08
C ASP A 189 -14.93 -5.83 11.63
N LYS A 190 -14.44 -6.16 12.85
CA LYS A 190 -13.20 -5.60 13.39
C LYS A 190 -11.97 -6.00 12.58
N CYS A 191 -11.90 -7.26 12.15
CA CYS A 191 -10.80 -7.70 11.30
C CYS A 191 -10.83 -6.93 9.97
N TRP A 192 -11.96 -6.92 9.26
CA TRP A 192 -12.10 -6.25 7.96
C TRP A 192 -11.81 -4.76 7.99
N ASP A 193 -12.11 -4.08 9.10
CA ASP A 193 -11.80 -2.66 9.31
C ASP A 193 -10.30 -2.34 9.27
N THR A 194 -9.47 -3.34 9.58
CA THR A 194 -8.01 -3.21 9.58
C THR A 194 -7.34 -3.89 8.39
N LEU A 195 -8.10 -4.45 7.45
CA LEU A 195 -7.53 -5.14 6.30
C LEU A 195 -7.28 -4.20 5.13
N LEU A 196 -6.16 -4.46 4.45
CA LEU A 196 -5.88 -3.91 3.13
C LEU A 196 -6.16 -4.96 2.06
N TRP A 197 -6.80 -4.51 0.99
CA TRP A 197 -7.21 -5.33 -0.13
C TRP A 197 -6.35 -4.99 -1.34
N SER A 198 -5.74 -6.01 -1.95
CA SER A 198 -5.00 -5.82 -3.21
C SER A 198 -5.94 -5.50 -4.35
N THR A 199 -5.70 -4.37 -5.02
CA THR A 199 -6.41 -3.96 -6.23
C THR A 199 -6.26 -4.98 -7.36
N GLN A 200 -5.13 -5.68 -7.43
CA GLN A 200 -4.92 -6.78 -8.39
C GLN A 200 -5.86 -7.94 -8.11
N ASN A 201 -5.99 -8.35 -6.86
CA ASN A 201 -6.92 -9.43 -6.48
C ASN A 201 -8.38 -9.02 -6.68
N ILE A 202 -8.72 -7.76 -6.42
CA ILE A 202 -10.05 -7.22 -6.73
C ILE A 202 -10.31 -7.31 -8.24
N GLN A 203 -9.37 -6.84 -9.07
CA GLN A 203 -9.49 -6.87 -10.53
C GLN A 203 -9.61 -8.30 -11.07
N LYS A 204 -8.78 -9.23 -10.57
CA LYS A 204 -8.83 -10.66 -10.97
C LYS A 204 -10.20 -11.27 -10.73
N ARG A 205 -10.81 -10.99 -9.56
CA ARG A 205 -12.16 -11.47 -9.22
C ARG A 205 -13.24 -10.87 -10.12
N LEU A 206 -13.11 -9.60 -10.51
CA LEU A 206 -14.08 -8.91 -11.36
C LEU A 206 -13.98 -9.32 -12.84
N ALA A 207 -12.75 -9.48 -13.34
CA ALA A 207 -12.50 -9.75 -14.77
C ALA A 207 -12.51 -11.24 -15.12
N ASN A 208 -12.60 -12.14 -14.14
CA ASN A 208 -12.43 -13.59 -14.33
C ASN A 208 -11.18 -13.94 -15.17
N SER A 209 -10.12 -13.13 -15.02
CA SER A 209 -8.92 -13.15 -15.86
C SER A 209 -7.78 -13.89 -15.17
N ARG A 210 -6.91 -14.51 -15.98
CA ARG A 210 -5.71 -15.23 -15.53
C ARG A 210 -4.63 -14.28 -14.98
N ASP A 211 -3.70 -14.85 -14.22
CA ASP A 211 -2.52 -14.20 -13.61
C ASP A 211 -1.51 -13.72 -14.66
N THR A 212 -1.82 -12.63 -15.36
CA THR A 212 -0.86 -11.96 -16.28
C THR A 212 -0.36 -10.63 -15.72
N ILE A 213 -0.66 -10.33 -14.45
CA ILE A 213 -0.27 -9.07 -13.82
C ILE A 213 1.12 -9.23 -13.20
N TYR A 214 2.12 -8.56 -13.78
CA TYR A 214 3.48 -8.47 -13.28
C TYR A 214 4.02 -7.07 -13.47
N THR A 215 4.92 -6.65 -12.58
CA THR A 215 5.60 -5.36 -12.65
C THR A 215 7.10 -5.50 -12.80
N HIS A 216 7.66 -6.68 -12.57
CA HIS A 216 9.09 -6.93 -12.67
C HIS A 216 9.35 -8.32 -13.24
N ILE A 217 10.45 -8.48 -14.00
CA ILE A 217 10.91 -9.78 -14.48
C ILE A 217 12.32 -10.02 -13.92
N PHE A 218 12.50 -11.15 -13.23
CA PHE A 218 13.79 -11.53 -12.67
C PHE A 218 14.07 -13.01 -12.89
N ASN A 219 15.16 -13.33 -13.59
CA ASN A 219 15.57 -14.70 -13.89
C ASN A 219 14.40 -15.56 -14.41
N HIS A 220 13.72 -15.10 -15.47
CA HIS A 220 12.56 -15.75 -16.09
C HIS A 220 11.27 -15.79 -15.25
N ASN A 221 11.27 -15.21 -14.04
CA ASN A 221 10.08 -15.13 -13.20
C ASN A 221 9.39 -13.77 -13.34
N TYR A 222 8.09 -13.82 -13.63
CA TYR A 222 7.22 -12.66 -13.67
C TYR A 222 6.67 -12.39 -12.27
N GLU A 223 7.12 -11.32 -11.64
CA GLU A 223 6.74 -10.96 -10.28
C GLU A 223 5.95 -9.64 -10.25
N SER A 224 5.04 -9.52 -9.30
CA SER A 224 4.41 -8.24 -8.97
C SER A 224 4.91 -7.79 -7.61
N LEU A 225 5.90 -6.90 -7.62
CA LEU A 225 6.51 -6.33 -6.43
C LEU A 225 5.86 -4.99 -6.03
N ASP A 226 5.35 -4.29 -7.03
CA ASP A 226 4.59 -3.05 -6.86
C ASP A 226 3.14 -3.37 -6.57
N HIS A 227 2.56 -2.68 -5.59
CA HIS A 227 1.18 -2.88 -5.17
C HIS A 227 0.45 -1.55 -5.02
N ILE A 228 -0.85 -1.58 -5.30
CA ILE A 228 -1.80 -0.60 -4.78
C ILE A 228 -2.78 -1.39 -3.91
N LEU A 229 -2.76 -1.14 -2.61
CA LEU A 229 -3.67 -1.73 -1.62
C LEU A 229 -4.65 -0.68 -1.13
N VAL A 230 -5.89 -1.09 -0.85
CA VAL A 230 -6.97 -0.19 -0.43
C VAL A 230 -7.68 -0.73 0.80
N SER A 231 -8.15 0.14 1.68
CA SER A 231 -8.99 -0.24 2.81
C SER A 231 -10.39 -0.69 2.35
N GLN A 232 -11.18 -1.24 3.27
CA GLN A 232 -12.48 -1.83 2.97
C GLN A 232 -13.48 -0.86 2.32
N GLU A 233 -13.31 0.45 2.44
CA GLU A 233 -14.22 1.46 1.89
C GLU A 233 -14.20 1.53 0.36
N PHE A 234 -13.25 0.85 -0.29
CA PHE A 234 -13.16 0.72 -1.75
C PHE A 234 -13.51 -0.69 -2.25
N VAL A 235 -14.00 -1.57 -1.38
CA VAL A 235 -14.35 -2.94 -1.72
C VAL A 235 -15.85 -3.06 -1.98
N ILE A 236 -16.22 -3.63 -3.13
CA ILE A 236 -17.62 -3.71 -3.58
C ILE A 236 -18.53 -4.45 -2.60
N THR A 237 -18.00 -5.47 -1.92
CA THR A 237 -18.73 -6.27 -0.93
C THR A 237 -18.99 -5.53 0.37
N ASN A 238 -18.31 -4.41 0.63
CA ASN A 238 -18.58 -3.58 1.79
C ASN A 238 -19.87 -2.75 1.55
N PRO A 239 -20.92 -2.92 2.40
CA PRO A 239 -22.14 -2.15 2.27
C PRO A 239 -21.95 -0.65 2.54
N ASN A 240 -20.94 -0.28 3.32
CA ASN A 240 -20.62 1.10 3.73
C ASN A 240 -19.56 1.76 2.83
N ARG A 241 -19.18 1.15 1.70
CA ARG A 241 -18.08 1.59 0.83
C ARG A 241 -18.27 3.00 0.28
N ILE A 242 -17.27 3.89 0.41
CA ILE A 242 -17.34 5.25 -0.15
C ILE A 242 -17.20 5.28 -1.68
N GLY A 243 -16.63 4.23 -2.24
CA GLY A 243 -16.46 4.05 -3.66
C GLY A 243 -16.09 2.61 -3.97
N HIS A 244 -15.47 2.39 -5.13
CA HIS A 244 -14.88 1.10 -5.47
C HIS A 244 -13.70 1.24 -6.41
N VAL A 245 -12.83 0.23 -6.39
CA VAL A 245 -11.84 -0.02 -7.43
C VAL A 245 -12.58 -0.36 -8.72
N ALA A 246 -12.49 0.50 -9.72
CA ALA A 246 -13.17 0.34 -11.01
C ALA A 246 -12.28 -0.37 -12.04
N LEU A 247 -10.98 -0.06 -12.06
CA LEU A 247 -10.04 -0.64 -13.00
C LEU A 247 -8.62 -0.59 -12.45
N LEU A 248 -7.87 -1.65 -12.69
CA LEU A 248 -6.41 -1.64 -12.59
C LEU A 248 -5.80 -1.82 -13.98
N ARG A 249 -4.88 -0.92 -14.36
CA ARG A 249 -4.02 -1.04 -15.54
C ARG A 249 -2.56 -1.17 -15.10
N VAL A 250 -1.80 -1.96 -15.84
CA VAL A 250 -0.36 -2.11 -15.65
C VAL A 250 0.31 -1.73 -16.97
N PHE A 251 1.26 -0.80 -16.90
CA PHE A 251 2.08 -0.37 -18.03
C PHE A 251 3.44 -1.04 -17.90
N ASN A 252 3.63 -2.16 -18.59
CA ASN A 252 4.83 -2.99 -18.49
C ASN A 252 5.42 -3.40 -19.86
N ASP A 253 5.00 -2.75 -20.96
CA ASP A 253 5.47 -3.04 -22.33
C ASP A 253 6.99 -2.86 -22.50
N HIS A 254 7.61 -2.09 -21.60
CA HIS A 254 9.06 -1.82 -21.57
C HIS A 254 9.83 -2.74 -20.63
N VAL A 255 9.16 -3.62 -19.88
CA VAL A 255 9.80 -4.55 -18.94
C VAL A 255 10.22 -5.81 -19.70
N TYR A 256 11.52 -6.09 -19.71
CA TYR A 256 12.12 -7.24 -20.38
C TYR A 256 12.99 -8.03 -19.40
N ASP A 257 13.14 -9.33 -19.66
CA ASP A 257 14.11 -10.15 -18.92
C ASP A 257 15.54 -9.73 -19.32
N GLU A 258 16.27 -9.14 -18.36
CA GLU A 258 17.64 -8.70 -18.59
C GLU A 258 18.59 -9.86 -18.94
N THR A 259 18.29 -11.09 -18.51
CA THR A 259 19.13 -12.27 -18.82
C THR A 259 19.09 -12.67 -20.30
N LEU A 260 18.10 -12.19 -21.05
CA LEU A 260 17.93 -12.46 -22.47
C LEU A 260 18.51 -11.35 -23.36
N LEU A 261 18.96 -10.24 -22.77
CA LEU A 261 19.52 -9.10 -23.51
C LEU A 261 21.02 -9.32 -23.79
N ARG A 262 21.43 -9.11 -25.05
CA ARG A 262 22.85 -9.09 -25.44
C ARG A 262 23.53 -7.77 -25.04
N ASP A 263 22.78 -6.68 -25.14
CA ASP A 263 23.21 -5.34 -24.79
C ASP A 263 22.62 -4.92 -23.44
N LYS A 264 23.23 -3.91 -22.80
CA LYS A 264 22.70 -3.36 -21.55
C LYS A 264 21.29 -2.79 -21.78
N ARG A 265 20.43 -2.94 -20.78
CA ARG A 265 19.08 -2.35 -20.77
C ARG A 265 19.18 -0.84 -21.01
N ASP A 266 18.20 -0.32 -21.75
CA ASP A 266 17.92 1.11 -21.82
C ASP A 266 17.68 1.67 -20.40
N GLN A 267 18.64 2.45 -19.90
CA GLN A 267 18.59 3.07 -18.57
C GLN A 267 17.68 4.31 -18.53
N THR A 268 17.15 4.75 -19.67
CA THR A 268 16.16 5.84 -19.71
C THR A 268 14.76 5.37 -19.31
N LYS A 269 14.55 4.05 -19.21
CA LYS A 269 13.30 3.42 -18.80
C LYS A 269 13.46 2.67 -17.47
N SER A 270 12.39 2.64 -16.69
CA SER A 270 12.33 1.87 -15.45
C SER A 270 12.37 0.36 -15.72
N ASP A 271 12.92 -0.43 -14.79
CA ASP A 271 12.81 -1.90 -14.72
C ASP A 271 11.41 -2.34 -14.31
N HIS A 272 10.65 -1.43 -13.70
CA HIS A 272 9.35 -1.71 -13.14
C HIS A 272 8.22 -1.26 -14.07
N GLY A 273 7.14 -2.03 -14.09
CA GLY A 273 5.87 -1.68 -14.71
C GLY A 273 5.09 -0.73 -13.81
N GLN A 274 4.42 0.27 -14.39
CA GLN A 274 3.66 1.24 -13.60
C GLN A 274 2.23 0.78 -13.37
N LEU A 275 1.78 0.81 -12.12
CA LEU A 275 0.38 0.54 -11.76
C LEU A 275 -0.48 1.81 -11.82
N LEU A 276 -1.66 1.69 -12.42
CA LEU A 276 -2.69 2.72 -12.42
C LEU A 276 -4.01 2.13 -11.95
N CYS A 277 -4.45 2.55 -10.77
CA CYS A 277 -5.75 2.20 -10.21
C CYS A 277 -6.74 3.35 -10.41
N THR A 278 -7.91 3.06 -10.96
CA THR A 278 -9.04 3.99 -11.04
C THR A 278 -10.02 3.71 -9.91
N LEU A 279 -10.19 4.68 -9.01
CA LEU A 279 -11.19 4.63 -7.95
C LEU A 279 -12.42 5.44 -8.37
N LYS A 280 -13.61 4.83 -8.30
CA LYS A 280 -14.89 5.52 -8.53
C LYS A 280 -15.56 5.81 -7.19
N LEU A 281 -15.60 7.08 -6.81
CA LEU A 281 -16.25 7.56 -5.60
C LEU A 281 -17.76 7.73 -5.81
N TYR A 282 -18.54 7.51 -4.75
CA TYR A 282 -19.96 7.80 -4.73
C TYR A 282 -20.20 9.16 -4.06
N THR A 283 -21.10 9.96 -4.61
CA THR A 283 -21.48 11.24 -4.02
C THR A 283 -22.22 11.07 -2.68
N ASN A 284 -22.06 12.05 -1.79
CA ASN A 284 -22.55 12.00 -0.40
C ASN A 284 -24.06 11.74 -0.26
N GLU A 285 -24.89 12.09 -1.23
CA GLU A 285 -26.35 11.86 -1.18
C GLU A 285 -26.73 10.37 -1.12
N ARG A 286 -26.04 9.51 -1.87
CA ARG A 286 -26.27 8.04 -1.82
C ARG A 286 -25.78 7.43 -0.52
N HIS A 287 -24.77 8.06 0.10
CA HIS A 287 -24.16 7.62 1.35
C HIS A 287 -24.98 7.98 2.57
N HIS A 288 -25.47 9.22 2.63
CA HIS A 288 -26.36 9.69 3.69
C HIS A 288 -27.62 8.83 3.76
N LYS A 289 -28.30 8.65 2.62
CA LYS A 289 -29.53 7.86 2.53
C LYS A 289 -29.32 6.39 2.98
N ARG A 290 -28.20 5.76 2.58
CA ARG A 290 -27.86 4.39 3.03
C ARG A 290 -27.49 4.30 4.51
N ARG A 291 -26.81 5.32 5.07
CA ARG A 291 -26.48 5.37 6.51
C ARG A 291 -27.73 5.56 7.35
N GLU A 292 -28.65 6.42 6.95
CA GLU A 292 -29.94 6.64 7.61
C GLU A 292 -30.81 5.38 7.57
N GLU A 293 -30.98 4.77 6.39
CA GLU A 293 -31.74 3.51 6.23
C GLU A 293 -31.15 2.35 7.07
N LYS A 294 -29.86 2.40 7.39
CA LYS A 294 -29.19 1.39 8.21
C LYS A 294 -29.34 1.63 9.71
N LYS A 295 -29.20 2.89 10.16
CA LYS A 295 -29.51 3.28 11.55
C LYS A 295 -30.94 2.92 11.91
N GLU A 296 -31.88 3.26 11.04
CA GLU A 296 -33.30 2.97 11.23
C GLU A 296 -33.59 1.45 11.30
N LYS A 297 -32.79 0.61 10.63
CA LYS A 297 -32.91 -0.86 10.68
C LYS A 297 -32.23 -1.48 11.91
N GLU A 298 -31.19 -0.85 12.44
CA GLU A 298 -30.51 -1.29 13.66
C GLU A 298 -31.35 -0.92 14.89
N GLU A 299 -31.89 0.30 14.95
CA GLU A 299 -32.85 0.74 15.98
C GLU A 299 -34.08 -0.17 16.03
N LYS A 300 -34.72 -0.44 14.88
CA LYS A 300 -35.86 -1.38 14.79
C LYS A 300 -35.51 -2.83 15.17
N LYS A 301 -34.24 -3.22 15.10
CA LYS A 301 -33.79 -4.56 15.52
C LYS A 301 -33.55 -4.64 17.01
N ASP A 302 -33.09 -3.57 17.62
CA ASP A 302 -32.85 -3.51 19.06
C ASP A 302 -34.16 -3.30 19.82
N GLU A 303 -35.10 -2.49 19.32
CA GLU A 303 -36.49 -2.41 19.83
C GLU A 303 -37.17 -3.79 19.82
N LYS A 304 -37.11 -4.52 18.70
CA LYS A 304 -37.67 -5.88 18.61
C LYS A 304 -37.00 -6.91 19.51
N LYS A 305 -35.76 -6.67 19.96
CA LYS A 305 -35.08 -7.53 20.93
C LYS A 305 -35.49 -7.19 22.36
N GLU A 306 -35.81 -5.93 22.65
CA GLU A 306 -36.32 -5.49 23.93
C GLU A 306 -37.77 -5.96 24.14
N GLU A 307 -38.65 -5.78 23.14
CA GLU A 307 -40.04 -6.30 23.19
C GLU A 307 -40.08 -7.83 23.44
N LYS A 308 -39.21 -8.59 22.76
CA LYS A 308 -39.10 -10.05 22.95
C LYS A 308 -38.51 -10.47 24.30
N LYS A 309 -37.83 -9.56 25.01
CA LYS A 309 -37.35 -9.81 26.38
C LYS A 309 -38.43 -9.50 27.41
N GLU A 310 -39.31 -8.54 27.13
CA GLU A 310 -40.45 -8.21 27.98
C GLU A 310 -41.57 -9.25 27.88
N GLU A 311 -41.88 -9.77 26.68
CA GLU A 311 -42.86 -10.87 26.51
C GLU A 311 -42.43 -12.22 27.13
N LYS A 312 -41.16 -12.36 27.52
CA LYS A 312 -40.60 -13.56 28.15
C LYS A 312 -40.44 -13.46 29.68
N LYS A 313 -40.82 -12.33 30.28
CA LYS A 313 -40.91 -12.14 31.73
C LYS A 313 -42.36 -12.28 32.18
#